data_AF-A0AA43D7A7-F1
#
_entry.id   AF-A0AA43D7A7-F1
#
_cell.length_a   1.000
_cell.length_b   1.000
_cell.length_c   1.000
_cell.angle_alpha   90.00
_cell.angle_beta   90.00
_cell.angle_gamma   90.00
#
_symmetry.space_group_name_H-M   'P 1'
#
loop_
_entity.id
_entity.type
_entity.pdbx_description
1 polymer ?
#
loop_
_entity_poly.entity_id
_entity_poly.type
_entity_poly.pdbx_seq_one_letter_code
_entity_poly.pdbx_strand_id
1 'polypeptide(L)'
;MAKKKTQWASVGKREIELSNLDKILFPEDGIVKAQVIEYYLKIAPTLLNHVMGRSLTLIRYPDGIAGESFYQKNRPDWAPDWIEFVTLGKEKKDYIIATEPALLVWLANLAALEIHQLHSRKPNFDSPDYMVFDLDPPEGYNFKELIPIALDLKERIEQYGYTPFVKTTGGKGLHICCPIEPKYDYHTVFEAAEAIAKPFVTE
;
A
#
# COMPACT_ATOMS: atom_id res chain seq x y z
N MET A 1 29.17 17.18 -13.31
CA MET A 1 28.16 16.26 -12.75
C MET A 1 28.32 14.92 -13.44
N ALA A 2 28.54 13.83 -12.71
CA ALA A 2 28.64 12.51 -13.34
C ALA A 2 27.32 12.20 -14.08
N LYS A 3 27.39 11.70 -15.32
CA LYS A 3 26.19 11.27 -16.05
C LYS A 3 25.47 10.22 -15.21
N LYS A 4 24.17 10.45 -14.95
CA LYS A 4 23.31 9.48 -14.27
C LYS A 4 23.36 8.20 -15.10
N LYS A 5 23.79 7.09 -14.50
CA LYS A 5 23.78 5.78 -15.15
C LYS A 5 22.32 5.34 -15.26
N THR A 6 21.80 5.32 -16.48
CA THR A 6 20.42 4.92 -16.77
C THR A 6 20.40 3.73 -17.72
N GLN A 7 19.31 2.95 -17.64
CA GLN A 7 19.04 1.79 -18.47
C GLN A 7 17.55 1.77 -18.79
N TRP A 8 17.19 1.37 -20.00
CA TRP A 8 15.80 1.20 -20.39
C TRP A 8 15.36 -0.24 -20.17
N ALA A 9 14.14 -0.43 -19.66
CA ALA A 9 13.53 -1.73 -19.46
C ALA A 9 12.11 -1.75 -20.04
N SER A 10 11.81 -2.81 -20.77
CA SER A 10 10.47 -3.12 -21.27
C SER A 10 9.69 -3.90 -20.23
N VAL A 11 8.55 -3.38 -19.79
CA VAL A 11 7.62 -4.06 -18.87
C VAL A 11 6.23 -4.06 -19.50
N GLY A 12 5.81 -5.23 -20.01
CA GLY A 12 4.61 -5.32 -20.85
C GLY A 12 4.77 -4.47 -22.11
N LYS A 13 3.89 -3.48 -22.29
CA LYS A 13 3.91 -2.54 -23.43
C LYS A 13 4.62 -1.21 -23.13
N ARG A 14 5.23 -1.06 -21.95
CA ARG A 14 5.84 0.20 -21.50
C ARG A 14 7.35 0.11 -21.53
N GLU A 15 7.97 1.19 -21.99
CA GLU A 15 9.40 1.44 -21.82
C GLU A 15 9.61 2.33 -20.60
N ILE A 16 10.50 1.93 -19.69
CA ILE A 16 10.76 2.65 -18.44
C ILE A 16 12.27 2.93 -18.35
N GLU A 17 12.63 4.19 -18.15
CA GLU A 17 14.00 4.57 -17.81
C GLU A 17 14.27 4.29 -16.32
N LEU A 18 15.14 3.33 -16.06
CA LEU A 18 15.65 3.01 -14.73
C LEU A 18 16.97 3.74 -14.51
N SER A 19 17.21 4.19 -13.29
CA SER A 19 18.43 4.95 -12.96
C SER A 19 19.00 4.53 -11.62
N ASN A 20 20.28 4.79 -11.32
CA ASN A 20 20.87 4.56 -10.00
C ASN A 20 20.61 3.14 -9.45
N LEU A 21 20.70 2.12 -10.31
CA LEU A 21 20.34 0.73 -9.99
C LEU A 21 21.19 0.14 -8.87
N ASP A 22 22.44 0.57 -8.82
CA ASP A 22 23.51 0.18 -7.90
C ASP A 22 23.33 0.80 -6.50
N LYS A 23 22.34 1.70 -6.32
CA LYS A 23 22.12 2.42 -5.06
C LYS A 23 21.62 1.48 -3.97
N ILE A 24 22.32 1.43 -2.84
CA ILE A 24 21.91 0.67 -1.65
C ILE A 24 20.70 1.35 -1.02
N LEU A 25 19.59 0.62 -0.85
CA LEU A 25 18.38 1.10 -0.17
C LEU A 25 18.20 0.46 1.21
N PHE A 26 18.72 -0.75 1.44
CA PHE A 26 18.77 -1.40 2.75
C PHE A 26 20.24 -1.70 3.10
N PRO A 27 20.91 -0.83 3.87
CA PRO A 27 22.35 -0.93 4.12
C PRO A 27 22.78 -2.19 4.87
N GLU A 28 22.02 -2.60 5.88
CA GLU A 28 22.35 -3.77 6.71
C GLU A 28 22.26 -5.08 5.91
N ASP A 29 21.31 -5.16 4.99
CA ASP A 29 21.10 -6.33 4.11
C ASP A 29 21.88 -6.23 2.79
N GLY A 30 22.48 -5.08 2.49
CA GLY A 30 23.15 -4.81 1.22
C GLY A 30 22.22 -4.77 0.00
N ILE A 31 20.91 -4.57 0.19
CA ILE A 31 19.93 -4.60 -0.91
C ILE A 31 20.00 -3.30 -1.72
N VAL A 32 20.23 -3.44 -3.02
CA VAL A 32 20.27 -2.32 -3.97
C VAL A 32 18.93 -2.09 -4.67
N LYS A 33 18.76 -0.90 -5.25
CA LYS A 33 17.52 -0.51 -5.92
C LYS A 33 17.11 -1.45 -7.05
N ALA A 34 18.07 -2.01 -7.80
CA ALA A 34 17.79 -3.01 -8.83
C ALA A 34 17.01 -4.21 -8.28
N GLN A 35 17.38 -4.70 -7.08
CA GLN A 35 16.72 -5.84 -6.44
C GLN A 35 15.33 -5.48 -5.91
N VAL A 36 15.12 -4.25 -5.44
CA VAL A 36 13.78 -3.77 -5.09
C VAL A 36 12.88 -3.69 -6.32
N ILE A 37 13.38 -3.18 -7.44
CA ILE A 37 12.65 -3.14 -8.71
C ILE A 37 12.31 -4.57 -9.18
N GLU A 38 13.28 -5.49 -9.13
CA GLU A 38 13.07 -6.90 -9.48
C GLU A 38 12.00 -7.54 -8.58
N TYR A 39 12.04 -7.29 -7.26
CA TYR A 39 11.05 -7.79 -6.33
C TYR A 39 9.64 -7.29 -6.68
N TYR A 40 9.48 -6.00 -6.92
CA TYR A 40 8.20 -5.39 -7.33
C TYR A 40 7.66 -6.02 -8.62
N LEU A 41 8.54 -6.24 -9.62
CA LEU A 41 8.15 -6.90 -10.87
C LEU A 41 7.72 -8.36 -10.63
N LYS A 42 8.48 -9.11 -9.84
CA LYS A 42 8.21 -10.51 -9.53
C LYS A 42 6.88 -10.71 -8.80
N ILE A 43 6.57 -9.84 -7.83
CA ILE A 43 5.34 -9.93 -7.05
C ILE A 43 4.16 -9.19 -7.69
N ALA A 44 4.36 -8.48 -8.80
CA ALA A 44 3.32 -7.68 -9.44
C ALA A 44 1.99 -8.44 -9.68
N PRO A 45 1.97 -9.71 -10.14
CA PRO A 45 0.71 -10.44 -10.31
C PRO A 45 -0.09 -10.57 -9.01
N THR A 46 0.59 -10.78 -7.87
CA THR A 46 -0.03 -10.88 -6.55
C THR A 46 -0.41 -9.49 -6.03
N LEU A 47 0.53 -8.54 -6.06
CA LEU A 47 0.32 -7.20 -5.52
C LEU A 47 -0.84 -6.48 -6.22
N LEU A 48 -0.93 -6.59 -7.55
CA LEU A 48 -2.02 -5.98 -8.33
C LEU A 48 -3.40 -6.54 -7.97
N ASN A 49 -3.53 -7.80 -7.54
CA ASN A 49 -4.82 -8.31 -7.06
C ASN A 49 -5.35 -7.52 -5.85
N HIS A 50 -4.46 -6.88 -5.08
CA HIS A 50 -4.81 -6.08 -3.92
C HIS A 50 -4.95 -4.59 -4.23
N VAL A 51 -4.09 -4.04 -5.09
CA VAL A 51 -4.00 -2.58 -5.29
C VAL A 51 -4.59 -2.07 -6.61
N MET A 52 -4.86 -2.94 -7.59
CA MET A 52 -5.32 -2.51 -8.91
C MET A 52 -6.64 -1.73 -8.84
N GLY A 53 -6.68 -0.60 -9.53
CA GLY A 53 -7.77 0.36 -9.56
C GLY A 53 -7.81 1.31 -8.37
N ARG A 54 -6.95 1.14 -7.37
CA ARG A 54 -6.93 1.98 -6.16
C ARG A 54 -5.97 3.15 -6.32
N SER A 55 -6.33 4.29 -5.73
CA SER A 55 -5.44 5.42 -5.60
C SER A 55 -4.39 5.15 -4.51
N LEU A 56 -3.16 5.60 -4.73
CA LEU A 56 -2.00 5.29 -3.90
C LEU A 56 -1.46 6.55 -3.21
N THR A 57 -1.14 6.43 -1.93
CA THR A 57 -0.16 7.26 -1.23
C THR A 57 1.14 6.48 -1.14
N LEU A 58 2.27 7.13 -1.38
CA LEU A 58 3.58 6.47 -1.38
C LEU A 58 4.42 7.02 -0.24
N ILE A 59 5.26 6.18 0.36
CA ILE A 59 6.41 6.64 1.16
C ILE A 59 7.68 6.31 0.39
N ARG A 60 8.42 7.37 0.07
CA ARG A 60 9.62 7.30 -0.75
C ARG A 60 10.86 7.45 0.12
N TYR A 61 11.88 6.66 -0.19
CA TYR A 61 13.19 6.61 0.47
C TYR A 61 14.28 6.84 -0.57
N PRO A 62 14.42 8.06 -1.12
CA PRO A 62 15.35 8.31 -2.22
C PRO A 62 16.78 7.88 -1.91
N ASP A 63 17.19 7.99 -0.64
CA ASP A 63 18.51 7.69 -0.11
C ASP A 63 18.56 6.40 0.75
N GLY A 64 17.53 5.55 0.64
CA GLY A 64 17.42 4.31 1.41
C GLY A 64 16.80 4.49 2.80
N ILE A 65 16.58 3.39 3.51
CA ILE A 65 15.84 3.36 4.79
C ILE A 65 16.57 4.07 5.94
N ALA A 66 17.88 4.29 5.80
CA ALA A 66 18.68 5.05 6.78
C ALA A 66 18.69 6.56 6.50
N GLY A 67 18.14 7.00 5.36
CA GLY A 67 18.02 8.40 4.98
C GLY A 67 16.63 8.97 5.29
N GLU A 68 16.37 10.18 4.80
CA GLU A 68 15.05 10.80 4.92
C GLU A 68 14.01 10.09 4.04
N SER A 69 12.79 10.01 4.56
CA SER A 69 11.62 9.55 3.81
C SER A 69 10.57 10.64 3.71
N PHE A 70 9.71 10.55 2.70
CA PHE A 70 8.60 11.50 2.57
C PHE A 70 7.37 10.87 1.95
N TYR A 71 6.21 11.41 2.33
CA TYR A 71 4.91 11.05 1.77
C TYR A 71 4.68 11.75 0.43
N GLN A 72 4.33 10.97 -0.58
CA GLN A 72 3.88 11.48 -1.88
C GLN A 72 2.44 11.08 -2.12
N LYS A 73 1.54 12.07 -2.04
CA LYS A 73 0.12 11.94 -2.40
C LYS A 73 -0.14 12.41 -3.83
N ASN A 74 0.50 13.51 -4.23
CA ASN A 74 0.31 14.11 -5.54
C ASN A 74 1.19 13.42 -6.60
N ARG A 75 0.61 13.13 -7.75
CA ARG A 75 1.29 12.69 -8.97
C ARG A 75 2.26 13.80 -9.39
N PRO A 76 3.55 13.50 -9.60
CA PRO A 76 4.50 14.49 -10.09
C PRO A 76 4.13 14.95 -11.50
N ASP A 77 4.35 16.23 -11.82
CA ASP A 77 4.03 16.80 -13.14
C ASP A 77 4.81 16.11 -14.29
N TRP A 78 6.00 15.61 -13.99
CA TRP A 78 6.86 14.88 -14.94
C TRP A 78 6.52 13.39 -15.06
N ALA A 79 5.51 12.89 -14.34
CA ALA A 79 5.10 11.50 -14.45
C ALA A 79 4.70 11.17 -15.89
N PRO A 80 5.07 10.00 -16.43
CA PRO A 80 4.68 9.61 -17.78
C PRO A 80 3.16 9.71 -18.01
N ASP A 81 2.75 10.02 -19.23
CA ASP A 81 1.33 10.24 -19.59
C ASP A 81 0.45 9.01 -19.34
N TRP A 82 1.05 7.81 -19.33
CA TRP A 82 0.34 6.57 -19.06
C TRP A 82 0.10 6.29 -17.57
N ILE A 83 0.66 7.09 -16.67
CA ILE A 83 0.39 7.02 -15.23
C ILE A 83 -0.99 7.63 -14.96
N GLU A 84 -1.99 6.77 -14.83
CA GLU A 84 -3.35 7.16 -14.46
C GLU A 84 -3.39 7.79 -13.06
N PHE A 85 -4.32 8.72 -12.87
CA PHE A 85 -4.57 9.37 -11.59
C PHE A 85 -6.04 9.74 -11.39
N VAL A 86 -6.40 10.07 -10.16
CA VAL A 86 -7.69 10.65 -9.78
C VAL A 86 -7.47 11.82 -8.82
N THR A 87 -8.20 12.92 -9.02
CA THR A 87 -8.16 14.08 -8.12
C THR A 87 -9.09 13.87 -6.93
N LEU A 88 -8.54 13.76 -5.71
CA LEU A 88 -9.29 13.47 -4.48
C LEU A 88 -8.98 14.45 -3.35
N GLY A 89 -9.87 14.45 -2.35
CA GLY A 89 -9.72 15.22 -1.11
C GLY A 89 -10.01 16.72 -1.26
N LYS A 90 -10.04 17.41 -0.12
CA LYS A 90 -10.32 18.86 -0.06
C LYS A 90 -9.24 19.70 -0.77
N GLU A 91 -7.99 19.25 -0.68
CA GLU A 91 -6.83 19.89 -1.32
C GLU A 91 -6.69 19.56 -2.81
N LYS A 92 -7.62 18.77 -3.39
CA LYS A 92 -7.65 18.40 -4.82
C LYS A 92 -6.30 17.90 -5.33
N LYS A 93 -5.75 16.88 -4.65
CA LYS A 93 -4.49 16.24 -5.03
C LYS A 93 -4.76 15.14 -6.05
N ASP A 94 -3.86 15.00 -7.01
CA ASP A 94 -3.90 13.95 -8.03
C ASP A 94 -3.21 12.69 -7.52
N TYR A 95 -3.98 11.70 -7.09
CA TYR A 95 -3.42 10.44 -6.61
C TYR A 95 -3.20 9.46 -7.76
N ILE A 96 -2.01 8.86 -7.81
CA ILE A 96 -1.66 7.82 -8.78
C ILE A 96 -2.57 6.61 -8.58
N ILE A 97 -3.10 6.03 -9.67
CA ILE A 97 -3.92 4.81 -9.64
C ILE A 97 -3.06 3.60 -9.99
N ALA A 98 -3.19 2.51 -9.23
CA ALA A 98 -2.54 1.25 -9.55
C ALA A 98 -3.17 0.56 -10.78
N THR A 99 -2.41 0.29 -11.84
CA THR A 99 -2.98 -0.20 -13.11
C THR A 99 -2.30 -1.44 -13.68
N GLU A 100 -0.96 -1.47 -13.73
CA GLU A 100 -0.21 -2.50 -14.44
C GLU A 100 1.19 -2.73 -13.81
N PRO A 101 1.88 -3.85 -14.11
CA PRO A 101 3.20 -4.13 -13.54
C PRO A 101 4.24 -3.03 -13.83
N ALA A 102 4.15 -2.38 -14.99
CA ALA A 102 5.02 -1.27 -15.36
C ALA A 102 4.93 -0.09 -14.37
N LEU A 103 3.75 0.19 -13.83
CA LEU A 103 3.59 1.21 -12.79
C LEU A 103 4.36 0.81 -11.53
N LEU A 104 4.24 -0.43 -11.07
CA LEU A 104 4.93 -0.90 -9.87
C LEU A 104 6.46 -0.79 -10.02
N VAL A 105 7.00 -1.14 -11.19
CA VAL A 105 8.42 -0.93 -11.52
C VAL A 105 8.80 0.55 -11.50
N TRP A 106 7.96 1.41 -12.08
CA TRP A 106 8.20 2.86 -12.06
C TRP A 106 8.19 3.41 -10.63
N LEU A 107 7.26 3.01 -9.77
CA LEU A 107 7.21 3.38 -8.36
C LEU A 107 8.47 2.93 -7.60
N ALA A 108 8.90 1.67 -7.79
CA ALA A 108 10.13 1.17 -7.19
C ALA A 108 11.38 1.93 -7.67
N ASN A 109 11.43 2.33 -8.95
CA ASN A 109 12.52 3.15 -9.48
C ASN A 109 12.58 4.55 -8.83
N LEU A 110 11.44 5.07 -8.36
CA LEU A 110 11.35 6.30 -7.56
C LEU A 110 11.69 6.11 -6.08
N ALA A 111 12.09 4.88 -5.70
CA ALA A 111 12.31 4.44 -4.33
C ALA A 111 11.06 4.57 -3.44
N ALA A 112 9.86 4.37 -4.01
CA ALA A 112 8.66 4.14 -3.20
C ALA A 112 8.77 2.72 -2.62
N LEU A 113 9.13 2.63 -1.34
CA LEU A 113 9.26 1.34 -0.66
C LEU A 113 7.95 0.91 -0.02
N GLU A 114 7.10 1.88 0.33
CA GLU A 114 5.76 1.62 0.83
C GLU A 114 4.69 2.17 -0.12
N ILE A 115 3.69 1.34 -0.39
CA ILE A 115 2.50 1.68 -1.15
C ILE A 115 1.29 1.54 -0.22
N HIS A 116 0.56 2.65 -0.05
CA HIS A 116 -0.64 2.72 0.78
C HIS A 116 -1.84 2.97 -0.12
N GLN A 117 -2.68 1.96 -0.31
CA GLN A 117 -3.86 2.02 -1.16
C GLN A 117 -5.09 2.55 -0.42
N LEU A 118 -5.94 3.30 -1.12
CA LEU A 118 -7.25 3.68 -0.61
C LEU A 118 -8.19 2.46 -0.54
N HIS A 119 -9.13 2.46 0.42
CA HIS A 119 -10.05 1.35 0.64
C HIS A 119 -11.17 1.23 -0.41
N SER A 120 -11.17 2.10 -1.42
CA SER A 120 -12.05 2.07 -2.59
C SER A 120 -11.21 1.95 -3.87
N ARG A 121 -11.88 1.77 -5.01
CA ARG A 121 -11.23 1.64 -6.31
C ARG A 121 -12.08 2.26 -7.41
N LYS A 122 -11.46 2.58 -8.55
CA LYS A 122 -12.20 3.08 -9.72
C LYS A 122 -13.31 2.08 -10.14
N PRO A 123 -14.47 2.57 -10.61
CA PRO A 123 -14.79 3.98 -10.84
C PRO A 123 -15.33 4.74 -9.62
N ASN A 124 -15.60 4.09 -8.49
CA ASN A 124 -16.24 4.72 -7.33
C ASN A 124 -15.26 4.83 -6.14
N PHE A 125 -14.74 6.03 -5.90
CA PHE A 125 -13.81 6.29 -4.81
C PHE A 125 -14.47 6.69 -3.48
N ASP A 126 -15.78 6.92 -3.48
CA ASP A 126 -16.54 7.35 -2.31
C ASP A 126 -17.11 6.17 -1.51
N SER A 127 -17.11 4.96 -2.10
CA SER A 127 -17.60 3.74 -1.46
C SER A 127 -16.48 2.69 -1.34
N PRO A 128 -15.96 2.43 -0.12
CA PRO A 128 -14.95 1.40 0.07
C PRO A 128 -15.52 0.00 -0.18
N ASP A 129 -14.65 -0.91 -0.60
CA ASP A 129 -14.98 -2.30 -0.91
C ASP A 129 -14.36 -3.30 0.07
N TYR A 130 -13.76 -2.80 1.16
CA TYR A 130 -13.39 -3.61 2.33
C TYR A 130 -13.31 -2.75 3.60
N MET A 131 -13.60 -3.38 4.74
CA MET A 131 -13.26 -2.89 6.07
C MET A 131 -11.87 -3.35 6.46
N VAL A 132 -11.19 -2.59 7.32
CA VAL A 132 -9.92 -2.97 7.93
C VAL A 132 -10.02 -2.79 9.43
N PHE A 133 -9.61 -3.82 10.16
CA PHE A 133 -9.32 -3.76 11.59
C PHE A 133 -7.81 -3.78 11.73
N ASP A 134 -7.27 -2.70 12.28
CA ASP A 134 -5.83 -2.52 12.48
C ASP A 134 -5.47 -2.86 13.92
N LEU A 135 -4.69 -3.93 14.09
CA LEU A 135 -4.28 -4.45 15.38
C LEU A 135 -2.84 -4.03 15.60
N ASP A 136 -2.69 -2.86 16.21
CA ASP A 136 -1.41 -2.23 16.51
C ASP A 136 -1.06 -2.39 18.00
N PRO A 137 -0.17 -3.33 18.33
CA PRO A 137 0.21 -3.52 19.72
C PRO A 137 1.16 -2.41 20.20
N PRO A 138 1.12 -2.04 21.49
CA PRO A 138 2.03 -1.04 22.05
C PRO A 138 3.48 -1.52 21.99
N GLU A 139 4.41 -0.58 22.19
CA GLU A 139 5.83 -0.92 22.20
C GLU A 139 6.19 -1.94 23.29
N GLY A 140 7.02 -2.92 22.92
CA GLY A 140 7.43 -4.01 23.82
C GLY A 140 6.41 -5.13 23.99
N TYR A 141 5.22 -5.01 23.39
CA TYR A 141 4.21 -6.07 23.42
C TYR A 141 4.62 -7.28 22.59
N ASN A 142 4.37 -8.48 23.12
CA ASN A 142 4.73 -9.71 22.45
C ASN A 142 3.73 -10.03 21.33
N PHE A 143 4.20 -10.13 20.09
CA PHE A 143 3.36 -10.47 18.94
C PHE A 143 2.51 -11.74 19.15
N LYS A 144 2.99 -12.73 19.91
CA LYS A 144 2.23 -13.96 20.19
C LYS A 144 0.96 -13.70 21.01
N GLU A 145 0.94 -12.64 21.81
CA GLU A 145 -0.24 -12.24 22.60
C GLU A 145 -1.31 -11.56 21.73
N LEU A 146 -0.94 -11.07 20.53
CA LEU A 146 -1.88 -10.53 19.56
C LEU A 146 -2.70 -11.62 18.86
N ILE A 147 -2.18 -12.85 18.79
CA ILE A 147 -2.79 -13.95 18.04
C ILE A 147 -4.18 -14.32 18.58
N PRO A 148 -4.37 -14.56 19.90
CA PRO A 148 -5.71 -14.84 20.44
C PRO A 148 -6.70 -13.71 20.17
N ILE A 149 -6.27 -12.44 20.34
CA ILE A 149 -7.11 -11.25 20.08
C ILE A 149 -7.57 -11.23 18.62
N ALA A 150 -6.67 -11.50 17.67
CA ALA A 150 -6.99 -11.56 16.25
C ALA A 150 -7.97 -12.70 15.92
N LEU A 151 -7.86 -13.85 16.60
CA LEU A 151 -8.77 -14.98 16.42
C LEU A 151 -10.16 -14.70 17.01
N ASP A 152 -10.23 -14.11 18.20
CA ASP A 152 -11.50 -13.70 18.83
C ASP A 152 -12.22 -12.65 17.97
N LEU A 153 -11.48 -11.68 17.43
CA LEU A 153 -12.03 -10.69 16.52
C LEU A 153 -12.51 -11.34 15.21
N LYS A 154 -11.78 -12.32 14.66
CA LYS A 154 -12.23 -13.11 13.51
C LYS A 154 -13.59 -13.76 13.80
N GLU A 155 -13.75 -14.44 14.92
CA GLU A 155 -15.01 -15.12 15.28
C GLU A 155 -16.16 -14.12 15.37
N ARG A 156 -15.91 -12.96 15.98
CA ARG A 156 -16.92 -11.89 16.05
C ARG A 156 -17.29 -11.36 14.67
N ILE A 157 -16.32 -11.09 13.80
CA ILE A 157 -16.58 -10.63 12.42
C ILE A 157 -17.46 -11.65 11.68
N GLU A 158 -17.18 -12.94 11.82
CA GLU A 158 -17.95 -14.03 11.20
C GLU A 158 -19.39 -14.13 11.73
N GLN A 159 -19.63 -13.78 13.01
CA GLN A 159 -20.99 -13.72 13.58
C GLN A 159 -21.88 -12.65 12.90
N TYR A 160 -21.28 -11.59 12.34
CA TYR A 160 -21.99 -10.60 11.53
C TYR A 160 -22.10 -10.99 10.05
N GLY A 161 -21.60 -12.18 9.66
CA GLY A 161 -21.68 -12.70 8.30
C GLY A 161 -20.58 -12.22 7.36
N TYR A 162 -19.55 -11.54 7.87
CA TYR A 162 -18.39 -11.12 7.07
C TYR A 162 -17.30 -12.20 7.01
N THR A 163 -16.49 -12.18 5.96
CA THR A 163 -15.34 -13.08 5.81
C THR A 163 -14.02 -12.32 6.02
N PRO A 164 -13.31 -12.53 7.14
CA PRO A 164 -12.04 -11.87 7.41
C PRO A 164 -10.85 -12.54 6.71
N PHE A 165 -9.93 -11.72 6.20
CA PHE A 165 -8.62 -12.13 5.70
C PHE A 165 -7.53 -11.39 6.46
N VAL A 166 -6.47 -12.08 6.87
CA VAL A 166 -5.40 -11.50 7.68
C VAL A 166 -4.11 -11.31 6.88
N LYS A 167 -3.38 -10.23 7.18
CA LYS A 167 -1.99 -10.04 6.75
C LYS A 167 -1.18 -9.39 7.88
N THR A 168 0.14 -9.61 7.89
CA THR A 168 1.05 -8.81 8.73
C THR A 168 1.13 -7.37 8.21
N THR A 169 1.44 -6.41 9.08
CA THR A 169 1.71 -5.03 8.64
C THR A 169 3.12 -4.86 8.07
N GLY A 170 4.03 -5.78 8.38
CA GLY A 170 5.48 -5.62 8.15
C GLY A 170 6.17 -4.85 9.29
N GLY A 171 5.40 -4.26 10.20
CA GLY A 171 5.87 -3.71 11.47
C GLY A 171 5.57 -4.65 12.63
N LYS A 172 4.83 -4.16 13.64
CA LYS A 172 4.57 -4.88 14.89
C LYS A 172 3.21 -5.60 14.93
N GLY A 173 2.30 -5.30 14.00
CA GLY A 173 0.88 -5.63 14.10
C GLY A 173 0.31 -6.53 13.00
N LEU A 174 -1.02 -6.59 12.95
CA LEU A 174 -1.82 -7.33 11.97
C LEU A 174 -2.91 -6.42 11.38
N HIS A 175 -3.20 -6.59 10.09
CA HIS A 175 -4.46 -6.10 9.53
C HIS A 175 -5.41 -7.28 9.29
N ILE A 176 -6.65 -7.12 9.70
CA ILE A 176 -7.75 -8.01 9.31
C ILE A 176 -8.66 -7.23 8.34
N CYS A 177 -8.68 -7.66 7.09
CA CYS A 177 -9.44 -7.05 6.01
C CYS A 177 -10.70 -7.87 5.72
N CYS A 178 -11.86 -7.21 5.64
CA CYS A 178 -13.14 -7.85 5.35
C CYS A 178 -13.74 -7.25 4.07
N PRO A 179 -13.75 -7.95 2.93
CA PRO A 179 -14.38 -7.48 1.70
C PRO A 179 -15.87 -7.21 1.91
N ILE A 180 -16.37 -6.13 1.31
CA ILE A 180 -17.78 -5.73 1.32
C ILE A 180 -18.20 -5.26 -0.07
N GLU A 181 -19.50 -5.22 -0.32
CA GLU A 181 -20.01 -4.56 -1.52
C GLU A 181 -19.82 -3.03 -1.40
N PRO A 182 -19.31 -2.34 -2.43
CA PRO A 182 -19.07 -0.89 -2.41
C PRO A 182 -20.38 -0.09 -2.59
N LYS A 183 -21.26 -0.21 -1.60
CA LYS A 183 -22.60 0.41 -1.57
C LYS A 183 -22.75 1.53 -0.54
N TYR A 184 -21.85 1.59 0.42
CA TYR A 184 -21.91 2.51 1.55
C TYR A 184 -20.73 3.48 1.51
N ASP A 185 -20.87 4.64 2.14
CA ASP A 185 -19.78 5.60 2.28
C ASP A 185 -18.78 5.18 3.38
N TYR A 186 -17.64 5.86 3.45
CA TYR A 186 -16.61 5.58 4.46
C TYR A 186 -17.11 5.72 5.89
N HIS A 187 -18.01 6.67 6.15
CA HIS A 187 -18.49 6.94 7.50
C HIS A 187 -19.31 5.76 8.01
N THR A 188 -20.27 5.29 7.22
CA THR A 188 -21.11 4.13 7.53
C THR A 188 -20.26 2.88 7.72
N VAL A 189 -19.26 2.66 6.85
CA VAL A 189 -18.36 1.50 6.93
C VAL A 189 -17.47 1.58 8.17
N PHE A 190 -17.02 2.77 8.56
CA PHE A 190 -16.28 2.99 9.78
C PHE A 190 -17.12 2.70 11.03
N GLU A 191 -18.35 3.21 11.12
CA GLU A 191 -19.25 2.97 12.26
C GLU A 191 -19.56 1.47 12.43
N ALA A 192 -19.75 0.74 11.32
CA ALA A 192 -19.94 -0.70 11.36
C ALA A 192 -18.69 -1.43 11.89
N ALA A 193 -17.50 -1.06 11.41
CA ALA A 193 -16.25 -1.63 11.90
C ALA A 193 -16.02 -1.30 13.38
N GLU A 194 -16.27 -0.06 13.80
CA GLU A 194 -16.16 0.38 15.20
C GLU A 194 -17.10 -0.43 16.11
N ALA A 195 -18.37 -0.60 15.72
CA ALA A 195 -19.33 -1.39 16.50
C ALA A 195 -18.91 -2.87 16.66
N ILE A 196 -18.26 -3.44 15.65
CA ILE A 196 -17.69 -4.79 15.72
C ILE A 196 -16.47 -4.79 16.65
N ALA A 197 -15.57 -3.82 16.54
CA ALA A 197 -14.34 -3.76 17.33
C ALA A 197 -14.55 -3.33 18.79
N LYS A 198 -15.64 -2.63 19.10
CA LYS A 198 -15.88 -1.98 20.40
C LYS A 198 -15.59 -2.85 21.64
N PRO A 199 -15.96 -4.15 21.70
CA PRO A 199 -15.65 -4.96 22.88
C PRO A 199 -14.16 -5.25 23.10
N PHE A 200 -13.30 -5.01 22.11
CA PHE A 200 -11.86 -5.20 22.18
C PHE A 200 -11.11 -3.92 22.58
N VAL A 201 -11.81 -2.80 22.68
CA VAL A 201 -11.26 -1.51 23.08
C VAL A 201 -11.73 -1.22 24.49
N THR A 202 -10.80 -1.18 25.45
CA THR A 202 -11.07 -0.67 26.79
C THR A 202 -11.17 0.85 26.75
N GLU A 203 -12.16 1.42 27.43
CA GLU A 203 -12.31 2.88 27.63
C GLU A 203 -11.06 3.53 28.25
#